data_AF-A0A4Y7U2M9-F1
#
_entry.id   AF-A0A4Y7U2M9-F1
#
_cell.length_a   1.000
_cell.length_b   1.000
_cell.length_c   1.000
_cell.angle_alpha   90.00
_cell.angle_beta   90.00
_cell.angle_gamma   90.00
#
_symmetry.space_group_name_H-M   'P 1'
#
loop_
_entity.id
_entity.type
_entity.pdbx_description
1 polymer ?
#
loop_
_entity_poly.entity_id
_entity_poly.type
_entity_poly.pdbx_seq_one_letter_code
_entity_poly.pdbx_strand_id
1 'polypeptide(L)'
;VHTTAGYMVYTAYTFKNVFSHEENDIFWCTADIGWITGHSYILYGPLLNGGTTVIFEGVPSYPDFSRFWEIIEKHKITQFYTAPTAIRSLAKESLDYIQKYPLKS
;
A
#
# COMPACT_ATOMS: atom_id res chain seq x y z
N VAL A 1 13.34 -1.86 -20.92
CA VAL A 1 13.15 -0.39 -21.06
C VAL A 1 11.68 -0.10 -20.88
N HIS A 2 11.33 0.81 -19.97
CA HIS A 2 9.96 1.33 -19.88
C HIS A 2 9.78 2.43 -20.93
N THR A 3 8.74 2.30 -21.76
CA THR A 3 8.30 3.35 -22.68
C THR A 3 7.05 4.01 -22.12
N THR A 4 6.82 5.29 -22.41
CA THR A 4 5.79 6.10 -21.74
C THR A 4 4.39 5.51 -21.85
N ALA A 5 3.84 5.41 -23.05
CA ALA A 5 2.45 4.99 -23.24
C ALA A 5 2.20 3.54 -22.80
N GLY A 6 3.06 2.61 -23.21
CA GLY A 6 2.89 1.18 -22.88
C GLY A 6 2.97 0.91 -21.38
N TYR A 7 3.92 1.54 -20.68
CA TYR A 7 4.06 1.39 -19.23
C TYR A 7 2.89 1.98 -18.45
N MET A 8 2.44 3.19 -18.83
CA MET A 8 1.31 3.84 -18.18
C MET A 8 0.01 3.05 -18.36
N VAL A 9 -0.29 2.57 -19.58
CA VAL A 9 -1.47 1.74 -19.83
C VAL A 9 -1.41 0.44 -19.05
N TYR A 10 -0.26 -0.23 -19.03
CA TYR A 10 -0.10 -1.50 -18.31
C TYR A 10 -0.32 -1.33 -16.81
N THR A 11 0.33 -0.35 -16.18
CA THR A 11 0.20 -0.09 -14.74
C THR A 11 -1.19 0.36 -14.35
N ALA A 12 -1.84 1.21 -15.16
CA ALA A 12 -3.23 1.61 -14.94
C ALA A 12 -4.17 0.40 -15.04
N TYR A 13 -3.98 -0.46 -16.04
CA TYR A 13 -4.79 -1.65 -16.25
C TYR A 13 -4.61 -2.68 -15.12
N THR A 14 -3.38 -3.01 -14.74
CA THR A 14 -3.15 -3.99 -13.66
C THR A 14 -3.64 -3.44 -12.33
N PHE A 15 -3.45 -2.16 -12.04
CA PHE A 15 -3.95 -1.56 -10.81
C PHE A 15 -5.46 -1.72 -10.68
N LYS A 16 -6.22 -1.32 -11.71
CA LYS A 16 -7.68 -1.42 -11.71
C LYS A 16 -8.19 -2.85 -11.60
N ASN A 17 -7.59 -3.79 -12.33
CA ASN A 17 -8.13 -5.15 -12.44
C ASN A 17 -7.63 -6.10 -11.33
N VAL A 18 -6.37 -5.98 -10.90
CA VAL A 18 -5.79 -6.88 -9.88
C VAL A 18 -6.27 -6.49 -8.49
N PHE A 19 -6.28 -5.19 -8.19
CA PHE A 19 -6.72 -4.70 -6.88
C PHE A 19 -8.21 -4.38 -6.84
N SER A 20 -8.93 -4.51 -7.97
CA SER A 20 -10.37 -4.19 -8.08
C SER A 20 -10.69 -2.81 -7.49
N HIS A 21 -9.87 -1.81 -7.83
CA HIS A 21 -9.93 -0.48 -7.23
C HIS A 21 -11.18 0.31 -7.67
N GLU A 22 -11.92 0.82 -6.70
CA GLU A 22 -13.08 1.69 -6.88
C GLU A 22 -12.78 3.16 -6.56
N GLU A 23 -13.64 4.09 -6.98
CA GLU A 23 -13.38 5.54 -6.91
C GLU A 23 -13.15 6.07 -5.48
N ASN A 24 -13.73 5.43 -4.47
CA ASN A 24 -13.60 5.83 -3.07
C ASN A 24 -12.55 5.01 -2.30
N ASP A 25 -11.79 4.15 -2.99
CA ASP A 25 -10.76 3.35 -2.35
C ASP A 25 -9.53 4.18 -2.00
N ILE A 26 -8.96 3.88 -0.84
CA ILE A 26 -7.70 4.44 -0.38
C ILE A 26 -6.67 3.32 -0.46
N PHE A 27 -5.79 3.41 -1.45
CA PHE A 27 -4.75 2.44 -1.71
C PHE A 27 -3.46 2.80 -0.98
N TRP A 28 -2.87 1.82 -0.30
CA TRP A 28 -1.57 1.99 0.33
C TRP A 28 -0.61 0.86 -0.03
N CYS A 29 0.46 1.21 -0.72
CA CYS A 29 1.61 0.34 -0.92
C CYS A 29 2.77 0.79 -0.04
N THR A 30 3.32 -0.13 0.75
CA THR A 30 4.44 0.13 1.68
C THR A 30 5.82 0.02 1.03
N ALA A 31 5.88 -0.17 -0.30
CA ALA A 31 7.14 -0.18 -1.01
C ALA A 31 7.80 1.20 -0.99
N ASP A 32 9.10 1.23 -1.25
CA ASP A 32 9.80 2.48 -1.50
C ASP A 32 9.75 2.85 -2.99
N ILE A 33 9.74 4.16 -3.29
CA ILE A 33 9.70 4.66 -4.67
C ILE A 33 10.94 4.30 -5.48
N GLY A 34 12.06 3.97 -4.84
CA GLY A 34 13.27 3.47 -5.49
C GLY A 34 13.10 2.11 -6.18
N TRP A 35 12.01 1.38 -5.91
CA TRP A 35 11.71 0.09 -6.53
C TRP A 35 10.60 0.19 -7.58
N ILE A 36 10.54 -0.81 -8.47
CA ILE A 36 9.52 -0.87 -9.53
C ILE A 36 8.09 -0.95 -8.97
N THR A 37 7.92 -1.54 -7.78
CA THR A 37 6.64 -1.59 -7.07
C THR A 37 6.17 -0.19 -6.69
N GLY A 38 7.07 0.66 -6.22
CA GLY A 38 6.74 2.05 -5.87
C GLY A 38 6.37 2.87 -7.10
N HIS A 39 7.15 2.77 -8.18
CA HIS A 39 6.79 3.42 -9.45
C HIS A 39 5.40 2.99 -9.92
N SER A 40 5.18 1.68 -10.01
CA SER A 40 3.99 1.12 -10.66
C SER A 40 2.72 1.26 -9.80
N TYR A 41 2.83 1.08 -8.49
CA TYR A 41 1.67 0.93 -7.61
C TYR A 41 1.58 1.97 -6.49
N ILE A 42 2.59 2.82 -6.25
CA ILE A 42 2.41 4.03 -5.43
C ILE A 42 2.02 5.19 -6.32
N LEU A 43 2.72 5.36 -7.46
CA LEU A 43 2.60 6.54 -8.31
C LEU A 43 1.71 6.31 -9.53
N TYR A 44 2.18 5.57 -10.55
CA TYR A 44 1.52 5.52 -11.86
C TYR A 44 0.14 4.86 -11.82
N GLY A 45 0.04 3.63 -11.30
CA GLY A 45 -1.21 2.86 -11.27
C GLY A 45 -2.36 3.61 -10.59
N PRO A 46 -2.19 4.04 -9.31
CA PRO A 46 -3.24 4.77 -8.60
C PRO A 46 -3.59 6.12 -9.25
N LEU A 47 -2.58 6.96 -9.52
CA LEU A 47 -2.84 8.32 -10.00
C LEU A 47 -3.41 8.36 -11.42
N LEU A 48 -3.05 7.39 -12.28
CA LEU A 48 -3.66 7.26 -13.61
C LEU A 48 -5.11 6.79 -13.56
N ASN A 49 -5.52 6.11 -12.48
CA ASN A 49 -6.92 5.72 -12.25
C ASN A 49 -7.70 6.74 -11.40
N GLY A 50 -7.10 7.87 -11.03
CA GLY A 50 -7.73 8.87 -10.16
C GLY A 50 -7.90 8.41 -8.70
N GLY A 51 -7.22 7.34 -8.29
CA GLY A 51 -7.31 6.77 -6.96
C GLY A 51 -6.50 7.55 -5.92
N THR A 52 -6.87 7.41 -4.65
CA THR A 52 -6.10 7.97 -3.54
C THR A 52 -4.98 7.02 -3.14
N THR A 53 -3.73 7.50 -3.14
CA THR A 53 -2.53 6.74 -2.77
C THR A 53 -1.85 7.31 -1.53
N VAL A 54 -1.34 6.45 -0.65
CA VAL A 54 -0.63 6.85 0.57
C VAL A 54 0.88 6.68 0.38
N ILE A 55 1.63 7.76 0.58
CA ILE A 55 3.09 7.71 0.68
C ILE A 55 3.48 7.58 2.14
N PHE A 56 4.28 6.57 2.46
CA PHE A 56 4.75 6.30 3.82
C PHE A 56 6.25 6.54 3.91
N GLU A 57 6.64 7.44 4.81
CA GLU A 57 8.03 7.64 5.20
C GLU A 57 8.23 7.07 6.61
N GLY A 58 9.04 6.02 6.72
CA GLY A 58 9.34 5.36 7.99
C GLY A 58 9.55 3.86 7.86
N VAL A 59 9.48 3.18 9.00
CA VAL A 59 9.63 1.72 9.09
C VAL A 59 8.45 1.12 9.85
N PRO A 60 8.08 -0.16 9.58
CA PRO A 60 6.97 -0.84 10.26
C PRO A 60 7.11 -0.97 11.78
N SER A 61 8.32 -0.76 12.31
CA SER A 61 8.68 -1.00 13.71
C SER A 61 8.86 0.27 14.54
N TYR A 62 8.60 1.46 13.97
CA TYR A 62 8.80 2.73 14.67
C TYR A 62 7.55 3.62 14.61
N PRO A 63 7.08 4.16 15.75
CA PRO A 63 7.64 4.06 17.10
C PRO A 63 7.42 2.69 17.77
N ASP A 64 6.49 1.88 17.26
CA ASP A 64 6.29 0.48 17.65
C ASP A 64 5.80 -0.36 16.45
N PHE A 65 5.61 -1.67 16.65
CA PHE A 65 5.12 -2.59 15.61
C PHE A 65 3.62 -2.44 15.29
N SER A 66 2.95 -1.46 15.90
CA SER A 66 1.56 -1.13 15.55
C SER A 66 1.43 -0.12 14.43
N ARG A 67 2.56 0.44 13.96
CA ARG A 67 2.59 1.56 13.01
C ARG A 67 1.76 1.35 11.75
N PHE A 68 1.81 0.15 11.15
CA PHE A 68 1.04 -0.13 9.94
C PHE A 68 -0.47 -0.12 10.21
N TRP A 69 -0.89 -0.71 11.32
CA TRP A 69 -2.29 -0.82 11.69
C TRP A 69 -2.87 0.54 12.11
N GLU A 70 -2.07 1.35 12.80
CA GLU A 70 -2.39 2.75 13.12
C GLU A 70 -2.66 3.56 11.85
N ILE A 71 -1.82 3.44 10.83
CA ILE A 71 -1.97 4.16 9.56
C ILE A 71 -3.22 3.70 8.82
N ILE A 72 -3.49 2.39 8.79
CA ILE A 72 -4.70 1.83 8.19
C ILE A 72 -5.95 2.38 8.86
N GLU A 73 -6.00 2.38 10.20
CA GLU A 73 -7.18 2.87 10.93
C GLU A 73 -7.35 4.39 10.82
N LYS A 74 -6.26 5.14 10.89
CA LYS A 74 -6.24 6.60 10.82
C LYS A 74 -6.70 7.12 9.46
N HIS A 75 -6.20 6.52 8.37
CA HIS A 75 -6.48 6.96 7.01
C HIS A 75 -7.61 6.17 6.34
N LYS A 76 -8.23 5.21 7.05
CA LYS A 76 -9.31 4.36 6.52
C LYS A 76 -8.90 3.69 5.20
N ILE A 77 -7.69 3.12 5.21
CA ILE A 77 -7.12 2.45 4.05
C ILE A 77 -7.97 1.24 3.71
N THR A 78 -8.45 1.17 2.46
CA THR A 78 -9.30 0.06 1.99
C THR A 78 -8.47 -1.05 1.37
N GLN A 79 -7.29 -0.72 0.83
CA GLN A 79 -6.41 -1.68 0.16
C GLN A 79 -4.97 -1.54 0.65
N PHE A 80 -4.42 -2.62 1.20
CA PHE A 80 -3.08 -2.67 1.76
C PHE A 80 -2.17 -3.62 0.98
N TYR A 81 -1.08 -3.09 0.42
CA TYR A 81 -0.11 -3.84 -0.37
C TYR A 81 1.30 -3.76 0.22
N THR A 82 1.86 -4.89 0.63
CA THR A 82 3.16 -4.96 1.31
C THR A 82 3.98 -6.18 0.89
N ALA A 83 5.28 -6.16 1.18
CA ALA A 83 6.17 -7.28 0.91
C ALA A 83 5.97 -8.43 1.94
N PRO A 84 6.06 -9.71 1.53
CA PRO A 84 6.01 -10.84 2.45
C PRO A 84 7.04 -10.78 3.57
N THR A 85 8.20 -10.17 3.32
CA THR A 85 9.24 -9.96 4.34
C THR A 85 8.76 -9.04 5.47
N ALA A 86 8.00 -7.99 5.16
CA ALA A 86 7.42 -7.11 6.16
C ALA A 86 6.36 -7.83 7.00
N ILE A 87 5.49 -8.62 6.36
CA ILE A 87 4.49 -9.46 7.05
C ILE A 87 5.18 -10.44 8.00
N ARG A 88 6.24 -11.14 7.55
CA ARG A 88 7.00 -12.05 8.42
C ARG A 88 7.71 -11.35 9.57
N SER A 89 8.11 -10.08 9.40
CA SER A 89 8.71 -9.31 10.48
C SER A 89 7.67 -8.96 11.54
N LEU A 90 6.47 -8.55 11.13
CA LEU A 90 5.38 -8.20 12.04
C LEU A 90 4.77 -9.43 12.73
N ALA A 91 4.66 -10.55 12.02
CA ALA A 91 4.09 -11.79 12.55
C ALA A 91 4.93 -12.46 13.65
N LYS A 92 6.18 -12.03 13.86
CA LYS A 92 7.02 -12.49 14.97
C LYS A 92 6.71 -11.80 16.30
N GLU A 93 6.08 -10.64 16.23
CA GLU A 93 5.81 -9.79 17.39
C GLU A 93 4.46 -10.15 18.04
N SER A 94 4.19 -9.59 19.23
CA SER A 94 2.93 -9.86 19.94
C SER A 94 1.71 -9.44 19.11
N LEU A 95 0.66 -10.28 19.14
CA LEU A 95 -0.64 -9.97 18.54
C LEU A 95 -1.31 -8.73 19.16
N ASP A 96 -0.88 -8.30 20.34
CA ASP A 96 -1.38 -7.10 21.02
C ASP A 96 -1.20 -5.83 20.18
N TYR A 97 -0.21 -5.78 19.28
CA TYR A 97 0.01 -4.64 18.40
C TYR A 97 -1.05 -4.53 17.29
N ILE A 98 -1.69 -5.65 16.93
CA ILE A 98 -2.75 -5.69 15.90
C ILE A 98 -4.13 -5.61 16.56
N GLN A 99 -4.35 -6.35 17.65
CA GLN A 99 -5.68 -6.47 18.28
C GLN A 99 -6.25 -5.14 18.80
N LYS A 100 -5.41 -4.14 19.02
CA LYS A 100 -5.82 -2.76 19.36
C LYS A 100 -6.56 -2.06 18.22
N TYR A 101 -6.36 -2.51 16.98
CA TYR A 101 -6.89 -1.91 15.77
C TYR A 101 -7.89 -2.90 15.15
N PRO A 102 -9.21 -2.67 15.25
CA PRO A 102 -10.21 -3.63 14.75
C PRO A 102 -10.29 -3.67 13.22
N LEU A 103 -9.53 -2.81 12.51
CA LEU A 103 -9.39 -2.76 11.04
C LEU A 103 -10.72 -2.92 10.29
N LYS A 104 -11.78 -2.25 10.80
CA LYS A 104 -13.10 -2.31 10.18
C LYS A 104 -13.10 -1.52 8.86
N SER A 105 -13.47 -2.22 7.79
CA SER A 105 -13.84 -1.65 6.49
C SER A 105 -15.13 -0.84 6.59
#